data_AF-A0AA88I053-F1
#
_entry.id   AF-A0AA88I053-F1
#
_cell.length_a   1.000
_cell.length_b   1.000
_cell.length_c   1.000
_cell.angle_alpha   90.00
_cell.angle_beta   90.00
_cell.angle_gamma   90.00
#
_symmetry.space_group_name_H-M   'P 1'
#
loop_
_entity.id
_entity.type
_entity.pdbx_description
1 polymer ?
#
loop_
_entity_poly.entity_id
_entity_poly.type
_entity_poly.pdbx_seq_one_letter_code
_entity_poly.pdbx_strand_id
1 'polypeptide(L)'
;MQILKNSKLRLSSICIASNPETNMNEEEILRRRLLVDGDGAGDEKKILGIFRDWVKLCTWKYESLEEFKNDEELLKFHLSQAEWNMLKTHLIIGMTSKEEKAYNSLHESIGKKIEELRNDILTAKKDLENAQIVRKQRMEYDSIAKLICQYPNRKEEEKQLKETRRQLADSERKLRDLDQKIELRTKQFMLLMDALYMLESTLENEDESGIEIDNEKLDDVSLDSSTEFMEH
;
A
#
# COMPACT_ATOMS: atom_id res chain seq x y z
N MET A 1 -24.10 -11.68 1.99
CA MET A 1 -23.10 -11.85 0.91
C MET A 1 -23.78 -11.84 -0.46
N GLN A 2 -24.17 -10.68 -1.02
CA GLN A 2 -24.71 -10.68 -2.41
C GLN A 2 -24.81 -9.31 -3.10
N ILE A 3 -24.09 -8.27 -2.63
CA ILE A 3 -24.23 -6.91 -3.21
C ILE A 3 -22.99 -6.45 -4.02
N LEU A 4 -21.89 -7.23 -4.06
CA LEU A 4 -20.64 -6.80 -4.71
C LEU A 4 -20.32 -7.42 -6.08
N LYS A 5 -21.25 -8.11 -6.74
CA LYS A 5 -20.96 -8.79 -8.03
C LYS A 5 -21.29 -8.00 -9.30
N ASN A 6 -21.89 -6.81 -9.24
CA ASN A 6 -22.43 -6.13 -10.43
C ASN A 6 -21.70 -4.84 -10.87
N SER A 7 -20.49 -4.54 -10.42
CA SER A 7 -19.78 -3.30 -10.79
C SER A 7 -18.65 -3.44 -11.82
N LYS A 8 -18.47 -4.60 -12.47
CA LYS A 8 -17.34 -4.83 -13.41
C LYS A 8 -17.70 -4.90 -14.90
N LEU A 9 -18.89 -4.45 -15.29
CA LEU A 9 -19.27 -4.29 -16.70
C LEU A 9 -19.62 -2.84 -16.99
N ARG A 10 -18.61 -2.03 -17.33
CA ARG A 10 -18.66 -0.86 -18.24
C ARG A 10 -17.35 -0.06 -18.15
N LEU A 11 -16.26 -0.71 -18.54
CA LEU A 11 -15.24 -0.02 -19.32
C LEU A 11 -15.34 -0.64 -20.70
N SER A 12 -16.45 -0.33 -21.38
CA SER A 12 -16.53 -0.51 -22.82
C SER A 12 -15.39 0.32 -23.39
N SER A 13 -14.44 -0.38 -23.99
CA SER A 13 -13.40 0.19 -24.83
C SER A 13 -13.99 1.32 -25.67
N ILE A 14 -13.69 2.56 -25.28
CA ILE A 14 -13.59 3.66 -26.23
C ILE A 14 -12.29 3.38 -26.99
N CYS A 15 -12.33 2.33 -27.81
CA CYS A 15 -11.48 2.27 -28.97
C CYS A 15 -12.12 3.27 -29.92
N ILE A 16 -11.51 4.45 -30.02
CA ILE A 16 -11.64 5.28 -31.22
C ILE A 16 -11.01 4.42 -32.32
N ALA A 17 -11.78 3.49 -32.87
CA ALA A 17 -11.43 2.76 -34.07
C ALA A 17 -11.62 3.74 -35.23
N SER A 18 -10.62 4.59 -35.43
CA SER A 18 -10.41 5.26 -36.69
C SER A 18 -10.21 4.16 -37.73
N ASN A 19 -11.22 3.92 -38.56
CA ASN A 19 -11.24 2.82 -39.50
C ASN A 19 -10.06 2.99 -40.49
N PRO A 20 -9.07 2.07 -40.55
CA PRO A 20 -7.87 2.26 -41.35
C PRO A 20 -8.13 2.18 -42.86
N GLU A 21 -9.19 1.47 -43.29
CA GLU A 21 -9.53 1.33 -44.72
C GLU A 21 -10.07 2.61 -45.34
N THR A 22 -10.79 3.45 -44.58
CA THR A 22 -11.27 4.75 -45.07
C THR A 22 -10.13 5.76 -45.19
N ASN A 23 -9.18 5.72 -44.24
CA ASN A 23 -7.97 6.55 -44.29
C ASN A 23 -7.09 6.22 -45.51
N MET A 24 -6.89 4.93 -45.82
CA MET A 24 -6.09 4.53 -46.98
C MET A 24 -6.68 5.01 -48.30
N ASN A 25 -8.01 5.00 -48.46
CA ASN A 25 -8.66 5.49 -49.67
C ASN A 25 -8.63 7.03 -49.76
N GLU A 26 -8.86 7.73 -48.65
CA GLU A 26 -8.76 9.19 -48.58
C GLU A 26 -7.34 9.69 -48.82
N GLU A 27 -6.34 9.02 -48.24
CA GLU A 27 -4.92 9.32 -48.44
C GLU A 27 -4.50 9.05 -49.90
N GLU A 28 -5.02 7.99 -50.52
CA GLU A 28 -4.75 7.69 -51.92
C GLU A 28 -5.46 8.68 -52.89
N ILE A 29 -6.68 9.12 -52.55
CA ILE A 29 -7.40 10.18 -53.27
C ILE A 29 -6.67 11.52 -53.12
N LEU A 30 -6.23 11.85 -51.90
CA LEU A 30 -5.46 13.05 -51.61
C LEU A 30 -4.13 13.03 -52.36
N ARG A 31 -3.44 11.87 -52.38
CA ARG A 31 -2.20 11.66 -53.13
C ARG A 31 -2.41 11.79 -54.63
N ARG A 32 -3.46 11.21 -55.20
CA ARG A 32 -3.81 11.38 -56.63
C ARG A 32 -4.14 12.84 -56.95
N ARG A 33 -4.89 13.54 -56.09
CA ARG A 33 -5.20 14.97 -56.28
C ARG A 33 -3.95 15.83 -56.16
N LEU A 34 -3.08 15.58 -55.18
CA LEU A 34 -1.79 16.28 -55.04
C LEU A 34 -0.84 16.00 -56.20
N LEU A 35 -0.85 14.80 -56.78
CA LEU A 35 -0.05 14.49 -57.98
C LEU A 35 -0.58 15.20 -59.23
N VAL A 36 -1.91 15.41 -59.33
CA VAL A 36 -2.54 16.11 -60.45
C VAL A 36 -2.42 17.63 -60.32
N ASP A 37 -2.53 18.19 -59.12
CA ASP A 37 -2.38 19.63 -58.85
C ASP A 37 -0.91 20.02 -58.59
N GLY A 38 -0.05 19.07 -58.20
CA GLY A 38 1.38 19.27 -57.94
C GLY A 38 2.25 19.15 -59.19
N ASP A 39 1.71 18.60 -60.27
CA ASP A 39 2.24 18.82 -61.62
C ASP A 39 1.69 20.19 -62.05
N GLY A 40 2.54 21.22 -62.14
CA GLY A 40 2.20 22.63 -62.35
C GLY A 40 1.48 22.99 -63.66
N ALA A 41 0.72 22.06 -64.23
CA ALA A 41 0.00 22.09 -65.49
C ALA A 41 -1.02 23.24 -65.60
N GLY A 42 -1.35 23.94 -64.51
CA GLY A 42 -2.16 25.16 -64.53
C GLY A 42 -1.35 26.41 -64.88
N ASP A 43 -0.22 26.62 -64.20
CA ASP A 43 0.58 27.83 -64.37
C ASP A 43 1.51 27.74 -65.58
N GLU A 44 2.03 26.56 -65.91
CA GLU A 44 2.79 26.32 -67.15
C GLU A 44 1.94 26.65 -68.39
N LYS A 45 0.67 26.23 -68.41
CA LYS A 45 -0.26 26.57 -69.51
C LYS A 45 -0.55 28.06 -69.61
N LYS A 46 -0.64 28.77 -68.48
CA LYS A 46 -0.80 30.24 -68.47
C LYS A 46 0.45 30.94 -69.00
N ILE A 47 1.64 30.49 -68.60
CA ILE A 47 2.92 31.03 -69.09
C ILE A 47 3.07 30.78 -70.60
N LEU A 48 2.74 29.57 -71.08
CA LEU A 48 2.73 29.25 -72.50
C LEU A 48 1.68 30.08 -73.27
N GLY A 49 0.55 30.41 -72.65
CA GLY A 49 -0.45 31.34 -73.19
C GLY A 49 0.10 32.75 -73.36
N ILE A 50 0.68 33.32 -72.29
CA ILE A 50 1.35 34.63 -72.32
C ILE A 50 2.44 34.68 -73.39
N PHE A 51 3.25 33.62 -73.48
CA PHE A 51 4.30 33.54 -74.49
C PHE A 51 3.73 33.53 -75.91
N ARG A 52 2.64 32.79 -76.15
CA ARG A 52 1.95 32.76 -77.44
C ARG A 52 1.36 34.13 -77.80
N ASP A 53 0.71 34.79 -76.86
CA ASP A 53 0.12 36.13 -77.04
C ASP A 53 1.21 37.18 -77.32
N TRP A 54 2.36 37.06 -76.65
CA TRP A 54 3.53 37.91 -76.90
C TRP A 54 4.13 37.68 -78.29
N VAL A 55 4.27 36.41 -78.72
CA VAL A 55 4.73 36.08 -80.08
C VAL A 55 3.76 36.61 -81.12
N LYS A 56 2.44 36.46 -80.91
CA LYS A 56 1.39 37.00 -81.77
C LYS A 56 1.54 38.51 -81.92
N LEU A 57 1.69 39.25 -80.82
CA LEU A 57 1.89 40.70 -80.82
C LEU A 57 3.12 41.14 -81.62
N CYS A 58 4.21 40.36 -81.56
CA CYS A 58 5.46 40.68 -82.26
C CYS A 58 5.48 40.30 -83.75
N THR A 59 4.69 39.32 -84.17
CA THR A 59 4.78 38.71 -85.52
C THR A 59 3.58 38.97 -86.42
N TRP A 60 2.43 39.32 -85.85
CA TRP A 60 1.20 39.51 -86.60
C TRP A 60 1.13 40.89 -87.25
N LYS A 61 0.61 40.95 -88.47
CA LYS A 61 0.36 42.22 -89.18
C LYS A 61 -1.05 42.68 -88.84
N TYR A 62 -1.13 43.66 -87.94
CA TYR A 62 -2.39 44.26 -87.54
C TYR A 62 -2.93 45.17 -88.64
N GLU A 63 -4.20 44.99 -88.99
CA GLU A 63 -4.87 45.78 -90.04
C GLU A 63 -5.50 47.05 -89.46
N SER A 64 -5.84 47.04 -88.16
CA SER A 64 -6.34 48.17 -87.39
C SER A 64 -5.52 48.42 -86.11
N LEU A 65 -5.35 49.69 -85.74
CA LEU A 65 -4.74 50.12 -84.48
C LEU A 65 -5.52 49.63 -83.25
N GLU A 66 -6.83 49.41 -83.40
CA GLU A 66 -7.72 48.99 -82.31
C GLU A 66 -7.53 47.51 -81.97
N GLU A 67 -7.26 46.65 -82.97
CA GLU A 67 -6.95 45.23 -82.77
C GLU A 67 -5.62 45.04 -82.04
N PHE A 68 -4.62 45.85 -82.39
CA PHE A 68 -3.33 45.86 -81.70
C PHE A 68 -3.47 46.23 -80.23
N LYS A 69 -4.25 47.28 -79.92
CA LYS A 69 -4.49 47.72 -78.53
C LYS A 69 -5.24 46.66 -77.72
N ASN A 70 -6.22 45.98 -78.31
CA ASN A 70 -6.97 44.92 -77.62
C ASN A 70 -6.06 43.73 -77.27
N ASP A 71 -5.20 43.29 -78.20
CA ASP A 71 -4.23 42.22 -77.94
C ASP A 71 -3.16 42.66 -76.92
N GLU A 72 -2.73 43.93 -76.94
CA GLU A 72 -1.80 44.50 -75.95
C GLU A 72 -2.41 44.53 -74.54
N GLU A 73 -3.66 44.97 -74.40
CA GLU A 73 -4.38 44.97 -73.12
C GLU A 73 -4.62 43.56 -72.59
N LEU A 74 -4.94 42.61 -73.47
CA LEU A 74 -5.09 41.20 -73.12
C LEU A 74 -3.78 40.61 -72.58
N LEU A 75 -2.64 40.90 -73.23
CA LEU A 75 -1.33 40.47 -72.78
C LEU A 75 -0.98 41.06 -71.40
N LYS A 76 -1.23 42.36 -71.19
CA LYS A 76 -1.01 43.02 -69.89
C LYS A 76 -1.87 42.41 -68.79
N PHE A 77 -3.12 42.07 -69.11
CA PHE A 77 -4.03 41.40 -68.18
C PHE A 77 -3.53 40.01 -67.79
N HIS A 78 -3.08 39.20 -68.76
CA HIS A 78 -2.50 37.89 -68.48
C HIS A 78 -1.22 37.97 -67.66
N LEU A 79 -0.34 38.95 -67.93
CA LEU A 79 0.87 39.19 -67.14
C LEU A 79 0.54 39.57 -65.70
N SER A 80 -0.41 40.50 -65.50
CA SER A 80 -0.86 40.93 -64.17
C SER A 80 -1.43 39.76 -63.34
N GLN A 81 -2.16 38.85 -63.98
CA GLN A 81 -2.64 37.64 -63.33
C GLN A 81 -1.53 36.67 -62.95
N ALA A 82 -0.50 36.53 -63.78
CA ALA A 82 0.65 35.69 -63.48
C ALA A 82 1.45 36.22 -62.28
N GLU A 83 1.68 37.54 -62.24
CA GLU A 83 2.31 38.21 -61.10
C GLU A 83 1.52 38.02 -59.80
N TRP A 84 0.20 38.18 -59.87
CA TRP A 84 -0.69 37.95 -58.72
C TRP A 84 -0.63 36.51 -58.22
N ASN A 85 -0.68 35.53 -59.13
CA ASN A 85 -0.58 34.11 -58.77
C ASN A 85 0.78 33.78 -58.14
N MET A 86 1.88 34.35 -58.66
CA MET A 86 3.21 34.19 -58.07
C MET A 86 3.26 34.73 -56.64
N LEU A 87 2.74 35.93 -56.41
CA LEU A 87 2.70 36.56 -55.09
C LEU A 87 1.84 35.76 -54.11
N LYS A 88 0.69 35.25 -54.57
CA LYS A 88 -0.19 34.37 -53.80
C LYS A 88 0.55 33.09 -53.39
N THR A 89 1.23 32.42 -54.33
CA THR A 89 1.98 31.19 -54.04
C THR A 89 3.12 31.45 -53.06
N HIS A 90 3.85 32.56 -53.20
CA HIS A 90 4.88 32.95 -52.24
C HIS A 90 4.32 33.15 -50.82
N LEU A 91 3.16 33.79 -50.70
CA LEU A 91 2.51 33.97 -49.40
C LEU A 91 2.08 32.63 -48.79
N ILE A 92 1.51 31.73 -49.61
CA ILE A 92 1.12 30.38 -49.18
C ILE A 92 2.35 29.61 -48.70
N ILE A 93 3.46 29.61 -49.44
CA ILE A 93 4.72 28.96 -49.02
C ILE A 93 5.18 29.48 -47.65
N GLY A 94 5.14 30.80 -47.45
CA GLY A 94 5.48 31.42 -46.17
C GLY A 94 4.55 31.03 -45.03
N MET A 95 3.25 30.90 -45.29
CA MET A 95 2.26 30.43 -44.32
C MET A 95 2.47 28.94 -43.99
N THR A 96 2.61 28.09 -45.00
CA THR A 96 2.84 26.65 -44.85
C THR A 96 4.12 26.36 -44.06
N SER A 97 5.20 27.10 -44.30
CA SER A 97 6.43 26.94 -43.51
C SER A 97 6.25 27.32 -42.03
N LYS A 98 5.39 28.30 -41.73
CA LYS A 98 5.06 28.66 -40.34
C LYS A 98 4.18 27.59 -39.69
N GLU A 99 3.19 27.09 -40.42
CA GLU A 99 2.32 26.00 -39.97
C GLU A 99 3.13 24.72 -39.69
N GLU A 100 4.04 24.35 -40.58
CA GLU A 100 4.95 23.21 -40.40
C GLU A 100 5.74 23.32 -39.10
N LYS A 101 6.33 24.49 -38.82
CA LYS A 101 7.06 24.72 -37.56
C LYS A 101 6.15 24.62 -36.34
N ALA A 102 4.92 25.13 -36.42
CA ALA A 102 3.95 25.04 -35.34
C ALA A 102 3.55 23.57 -35.07
N TYR A 103 3.31 22.78 -36.11
CA TYR A 103 3.00 21.35 -36.00
C TYR A 103 4.17 20.56 -35.42
N ASN A 104 5.40 20.84 -35.84
CA ASN A 104 6.59 20.19 -35.29
C ASN A 104 6.75 20.50 -33.79
N SER A 105 6.58 21.76 -33.39
CA SER A 105 6.61 22.14 -31.97
C SER A 105 5.49 21.48 -31.16
N LEU A 106 4.29 21.39 -31.71
CA LEU A 106 3.17 20.69 -31.08
C LEU A 106 3.46 19.19 -30.94
N HIS A 107 4.03 18.57 -31.97
CA HIS A 107 4.41 17.17 -31.95
C HIS A 107 5.44 16.88 -30.85
N GLU A 108 6.49 17.69 -30.74
CA GLU A 108 7.47 17.58 -29.66
C GLU A 108 6.84 17.76 -28.28
N SER A 109 5.92 18.73 -28.12
CA SER A 109 5.21 18.96 -26.86
C SER A 109 4.34 17.76 -26.46
N ILE A 110 3.63 17.16 -27.41
CA ILE A 110 2.85 15.95 -27.19
C ILE A 110 3.77 14.78 -26.83
N GLY A 111 4.90 14.62 -27.53
CA GLY A 111 5.90 13.60 -27.22
C GLY A 111 6.42 13.70 -25.79
N LYS A 112 6.76 14.91 -25.33
CA LYS A 112 7.17 15.17 -23.94
C LYS A 112 6.09 14.82 -22.93
N LYS A 113 4.84 15.24 -23.16
CA LYS A 113 3.70 14.92 -22.28
C LYS A 113 3.43 13.41 -22.20
N ILE A 114 3.58 12.69 -23.31
CA ILE A 114 3.44 11.23 -23.30
C ILE A 114 4.51 10.59 -22.42
N GLU A 115 5.75 11.08 -22.49
CA GLU A 115 6.84 10.54 -21.68
C GLU A 115 6.70 10.90 -20.19
N GLU A 116 6.25 12.12 -19.88
CA GLU A 116 5.87 12.52 -18.52
C GLU A 116 4.77 11.61 -17.95
N LEU A 117 3.68 11.39 -18.69
CA LEU A 117 2.59 10.50 -18.27
C LEU A 117 3.04 9.05 -18.11
N ARG A 118 3.97 8.57 -18.94
CA ARG A 118 4.57 7.24 -18.78
C ARG A 118 5.34 7.14 -17.46
N ASN A 119 6.13 8.15 -17.14
CA ASN A 119 6.85 8.21 -15.87
C ASN A 119 5.90 8.27 -14.67
N ASP A 120 4.83 9.06 -14.76
CA ASP A 120 3.79 9.14 -13.72
C ASP A 120 3.07 7.80 -13.51
N ILE A 121 2.84 7.04 -14.57
CA ILE A 121 2.28 5.69 -14.46
C ILE A 121 3.27 4.76 -13.73
N LEU A 122 4.57 4.87 -14.02
CA LEU A 122 5.59 4.04 -13.36
C LEU A 122 5.71 4.37 -11.87
N THR A 123 5.70 5.65 -11.50
CA THR A 123 5.71 6.08 -10.09
C THR A 123 4.44 5.63 -9.38
N ALA A 124 3.27 5.83 -9.97
CA ALA A 124 1.99 5.39 -9.40
C ALA A 124 1.92 3.87 -9.21
N LYS A 125 2.51 3.07 -10.12
CA LYS A 125 2.62 1.62 -9.96
C LYS A 125 3.47 1.24 -8.76
N LYS A 126 4.62 1.91 -8.58
CA LYS A 126 5.50 1.67 -7.43
C LYS A 126 4.83 2.05 -6.11
N ASP A 127 4.11 3.17 -6.09
CA ASP A 127 3.37 3.60 -4.90
C ASP A 127 2.23 2.63 -4.56
N LEU A 128 1.55 2.09 -5.58
CA LEU A 128 0.53 1.06 -5.38
C LEU A 128 1.12 -0.21 -4.76
N GLU A 129 2.27 -0.68 -5.22
CA GLU A 129 2.96 -1.84 -4.65
C GLU A 129 3.34 -1.60 -3.18
N ASN A 130 3.91 -0.43 -2.88
CA ASN A 130 4.22 -0.03 -1.51
C ASN A 130 2.96 0.01 -0.62
N ALA A 131 1.87 0.58 -1.11
CA ALA A 131 0.61 0.64 -0.39
C ALA A 131 0.01 -0.76 -0.13
N GLN A 132 0.18 -1.70 -1.07
CA GLN A 132 -0.22 -3.09 -0.88
C GLN A 132 0.59 -3.78 0.22
N ILE A 133 1.90 -3.56 0.26
CA ILE A 133 2.78 -4.10 1.31
C ILE A 133 2.36 -3.56 2.67
N VAL A 134 2.19 -2.25 2.81
CA VAL A 134 1.76 -1.60 4.07
C VAL A 134 0.39 -2.14 4.51
N ARG A 135 -0.54 -2.33 3.57
CA ARG A 135 -1.84 -2.93 3.87
C ARG A 135 -1.70 -4.36 4.38
N LYS A 136 -0.86 -5.18 3.76
CA LYS A 136 -0.61 -6.57 4.18
C LYS A 136 -0.02 -6.61 5.59
N GLN A 137 1.01 -5.81 5.84
CA GLN A 137 1.64 -5.68 7.15
C GLN A 137 0.62 -5.25 8.21
N ARG A 138 -0.23 -4.26 7.91
CA ARG A 138 -1.30 -3.83 8.83
C ARG A 138 -2.27 -4.96 9.17
N MET A 139 -2.68 -5.77 8.19
CA MET A 139 -3.55 -6.92 8.45
C MET A 139 -2.88 -7.99 9.32
N GLU A 140 -1.57 -8.23 9.12
CA GLU A 140 -0.78 -9.14 9.95
C GLU A 140 -0.68 -8.62 11.39
N TYR A 141 -0.41 -7.32 11.58
CA TYR A 141 -0.40 -6.68 12.90
C TYR A 141 -1.77 -6.75 13.58
N ASP A 142 -2.86 -6.46 12.88
CA ASP A 142 -4.22 -6.55 13.43
C ASP A 142 -4.58 -7.99 13.84
N SER A 143 -4.11 -8.98 13.08
CA SER A 143 -4.28 -10.41 13.40
C SER A 143 -3.54 -10.78 14.69
N ILE A 144 -2.27 -10.40 14.80
CA ILE A 144 -1.44 -10.67 15.98
C ILE A 144 -2.00 -9.91 17.20
N ALA A 145 -2.44 -8.67 17.03
CA ALA A 145 -3.04 -7.89 18.11
C ALA A 145 -4.31 -8.57 18.66
N LYS A 146 -5.17 -9.10 17.78
CA LYS A 146 -6.34 -9.89 18.20
C LYS A 146 -5.95 -11.14 18.98
N LEU A 147 -4.89 -11.83 18.56
CA LEU A 147 -4.36 -13.00 19.28
C LEU A 147 -3.83 -12.60 20.67
N ILE A 148 -3.07 -11.50 20.76
CA ILE A 148 -2.55 -10.99 22.05
C ILE A 148 -3.70 -10.64 22.99
N CYS A 149 -4.78 -10.03 22.50
CA CYS A 149 -5.95 -9.70 23.31
C CYS A 149 -6.72 -10.92 23.86
N GLN A 150 -6.48 -12.14 23.34
CA GLN A 150 -7.06 -13.35 23.91
C GLN A 150 -6.36 -13.76 25.21
N TYR A 151 -5.09 -13.37 25.38
CA TYR A 151 -4.35 -13.64 26.60
C TYR A 151 -4.70 -12.62 27.69
N PRO A 152 -4.72 -13.03 28.98
CA PRO A 152 -5.00 -12.12 30.07
C PRO A 152 -3.95 -11.02 30.14
N ASN A 153 -4.33 -9.89 30.73
CA ASN A 153 -3.40 -8.79 30.91
C ASN A 153 -2.24 -9.27 31.81
N ARG A 154 -0.99 -9.03 31.38
CA ARG A 154 0.23 -9.40 32.12
C ARG A 154 0.19 -9.00 33.59
N LYS A 155 -0.39 -7.84 33.92
CA LYS A 155 -0.52 -7.38 35.30
C LYS A 155 -1.46 -8.26 36.14
N GLU A 156 -2.52 -8.75 35.52
CA GLU A 156 -3.51 -9.60 36.17
C GLU A 156 -2.95 -11.00 36.40
N GLU A 157 -2.25 -11.57 35.41
CA GLU A 157 -1.50 -12.82 35.58
C GLU A 157 -0.45 -12.72 36.69
N GLU A 158 0.30 -11.61 36.76
CA GLU A 158 1.31 -11.42 37.81
C GLU A 158 0.68 -11.34 39.20
N LYS A 159 -0.52 -10.74 39.32
CA LYS A 159 -1.27 -10.70 40.57
C LYS A 159 -1.76 -12.09 40.98
N GLN A 160 -2.35 -12.83 40.04
CA GLN A 160 -2.78 -14.22 40.28
C GLN A 160 -1.60 -15.11 40.66
N LEU A 161 -0.45 -14.97 40.00
CA LEU A 161 0.77 -15.70 40.33
C LEU A 161 1.26 -15.40 41.75
N LYS A 162 1.25 -14.12 42.17
CA LYS A 162 1.62 -13.73 43.54
C LYS A 162 0.66 -14.34 44.57
N GLU A 163 -0.64 -14.32 44.29
CA GLU A 163 -1.65 -14.90 45.17
C GLU A 163 -1.49 -16.42 45.31
N THR A 164 -1.35 -17.15 44.20
CA THR A 164 -1.12 -18.60 44.23
C THR A 164 0.18 -18.96 44.95
N ARG A 165 1.25 -18.18 44.77
CA ARG A 165 2.51 -18.36 45.53
C ARG A 165 2.33 -18.16 47.02
N ARG A 166 1.51 -17.18 47.43
CA ARG A 166 1.18 -16.96 48.84
C ARG A 166 0.41 -18.14 49.41
N GLN A 167 -0.61 -18.62 48.70
CA GLN A 167 -1.41 -19.78 49.13
C GLN A 167 -0.57 -21.07 49.25
N LEU A 168 0.40 -21.25 48.35
CA LEU A 168 1.36 -22.34 48.43
C LEU A 168 2.21 -22.23 49.71
N ALA A 169 2.82 -21.07 49.95
CA ALA A 169 3.63 -20.83 51.15
C ALA A 169 2.84 -21.01 52.45
N ASP A 170 1.56 -20.60 52.47
CA ASP A 170 0.67 -20.78 53.62
C ASP A 170 0.33 -22.26 53.84
N SER A 171 0.12 -23.02 52.76
CA SER A 171 -0.12 -24.47 52.84
C SER A 171 1.12 -25.23 53.35
N GLU A 172 2.32 -24.85 52.90
CA GLU A 172 3.57 -25.41 53.39
C GLU A 172 3.81 -25.09 54.88
N ARG A 173 3.44 -23.89 55.34
CA ARG A 173 3.49 -23.54 56.77
C ARG A 173 2.58 -24.45 57.58
N LYS A 174 1.32 -24.61 57.16
CA LYS A 174 0.36 -25.51 57.84
C LYS A 174 0.83 -26.96 57.86
N LEU A 175 1.45 -27.43 56.78
CA LEU A 175 2.04 -28.77 56.71
C LEU A 175 3.14 -28.91 57.77
N ARG A 176 4.09 -27.97 57.82
CA ARG A 176 5.16 -27.96 58.83
C ARG A 176 4.61 -27.93 60.26
N ASP A 177 3.59 -27.11 60.53
CA ASP A 177 2.98 -27.02 61.85
C ASP A 177 2.28 -28.34 62.25
N LEU A 178 1.65 -29.02 61.29
CA LEU A 178 1.05 -30.34 61.49
C LEU A 178 2.11 -31.41 61.74
N ASP A 179 3.19 -31.42 60.97
CA ASP A 179 4.31 -32.35 61.16
C ASP A 179 4.92 -32.20 62.56
N GLN A 180 5.13 -30.95 63.02
CA GLN A 180 5.60 -30.68 64.39
C GLN A 180 4.61 -31.18 65.46
N LYS A 181 3.30 -31.02 65.23
CA LYS A 181 2.28 -31.55 66.15
C LYS A 181 2.28 -33.07 66.18
N ILE A 182 2.42 -33.73 65.03
CA ILE A 182 2.52 -35.18 64.95
C ILE A 182 3.76 -35.64 65.72
N GLU A 183 4.92 -35.01 65.51
CA GLU A 183 6.16 -35.35 66.20
C GLU A 183 6.02 -35.19 67.73
N LEU A 184 5.40 -34.11 68.19
CA LEU A 184 5.12 -33.89 69.62
C LEU A 184 4.20 -34.99 70.18
N ARG A 185 3.13 -35.35 69.48
CA ARG A 185 2.21 -36.41 69.91
C ARG A 185 2.89 -37.78 69.93
N THR A 186 3.74 -38.09 68.96
CA THR A 186 4.55 -39.31 68.96
C THR A 186 5.47 -39.36 70.17
N LYS A 187 6.16 -38.25 70.51
CA LYS A 187 6.99 -38.17 71.71
C LYS A 187 6.18 -38.35 73.00
N GLN A 188 5.02 -37.71 73.10
CA GLN A 188 4.12 -37.87 74.25
C GLN A 188 3.61 -39.31 74.40
N PHE A 189 3.30 -39.96 73.28
CA PHE A 189 2.85 -41.35 73.28
C PHE A 189 3.99 -42.32 73.65
N MET A 190 5.22 -42.08 73.18
CA MET A 190 6.39 -42.85 73.62
C MET A 190 6.60 -42.72 75.13
N LEU A 191 6.50 -41.50 75.67
CA LEU A 191 6.63 -41.27 77.12
C LEU A 191 5.53 -41.95 77.93
N LEU A 192 4.29 -41.98 77.42
CA LEU A 192 3.20 -42.74 78.03
C LEU A 192 3.46 -44.25 77.99
N MET A 193 3.97 -44.77 76.87
CA MET A 193 4.35 -46.17 76.74
C MET A 193 5.46 -46.54 77.70
N ASP A 194 6.50 -45.70 77.84
CA ASP A 194 7.57 -45.90 78.82
C ASP A 194 7.02 -45.92 80.26
N ALA A 195 6.10 -45.02 80.61
CA ALA A 195 5.45 -45.01 81.91
C ALA A 195 4.61 -46.27 82.16
N LEU A 196 3.92 -46.78 81.13
CA LEU A 196 3.17 -48.03 81.19
C LEU A 196 4.11 -49.22 81.40
N TYR A 197 5.23 -49.30 80.67
CA TYR A 197 6.25 -50.33 80.87
C TYR A 197 6.89 -50.26 82.26
N MET A 198 7.15 -49.06 82.78
CA MET A 198 7.64 -48.88 84.15
C MET A 198 6.61 -49.35 85.19
N LEU A 199 5.32 -49.07 84.98
CA LEU A 199 4.26 -49.54 85.87
C LEU A 199 4.08 -51.06 85.79
N GLU A 200 4.11 -51.64 84.59
CA GLU A 200 4.09 -53.11 84.39
C GLU A 200 5.28 -53.75 85.10
N SER A 201 6.48 -53.18 84.94
CA SER A 201 7.67 -53.63 85.68
C SER A 201 7.52 -53.46 87.20
N THR A 202 6.90 -52.37 87.67
CA THR A 202 6.66 -52.16 89.12
C THR A 202 5.66 -53.18 89.66
N LEU A 203 4.61 -53.51 88.91
CA LEU A 203 3.63 -54.53 89.27
C LEU A 203 4.24 -55.94 89.26
N GLU A 204 5.09 -56.27 88.28
CA GLU A 204 5.88 -57.51 88.29
C GLU A 204 6.83 -57.59 89.50
N ASN A 205 7.38 -56.46 89.95
CA ASN A 205 8.24 -56.39 91.13
C ASN A 205 7.46 -56.39 92.47
N GLU A 206 6.22 -55.89 92.50
CA GLU A 206 5.33 -55.91 93.69
C GLU A 206 4.75 -57.30 93.98
N ASP A 207 4.58 -58.15 92.96
CA ASP A 207 4.24 -59.57 93.15
C ASP A 207 5.40 -60.39 93.78
N GLU A 208 6.61 -59.84 93.89
CA GLU A 208 7.79 -60.50 94.48
C GLU A 208 8.23 -59.96 95.86
N SER A 209 7.61 -58.93 96.44
CA SER A 209 8.10 -58.37 97.72
C SER A 209 7.03 -57.87 98.70
N GLY A 210 6.86 -58.62 99.79
CA GLY A 210 6.11 -58.19 100.96
C GLY A 210 6.93 -57.30 101.91
N ILE A 211 6.32 -56.15 102.26
CA ILE A 211 6.38 -55.37 103.52
C ILE A 211 7.74 -54.76 103.95
N GLU A 212 7.81 -53.42 104.04
CA GLU A 212 7.86 -52.66 105.33
C GLU A 212 7.85 -51.12 105.13
N ILE A 213 7.17 -50.46 106.06
CA ILE A 213 6.87 -49.03 106.16
C ILE A 213 8.02 -48.34 106.89
N ASP A 214 8.39 -47.10 106.51
CA ASP A 214 8.76 -46.09 107.52
C ASP A 214 8.46 -44.66 107.07
N ASN A 215 7.79 -43.94 107.97
CA ASN A 215 7.48 -42.51 107.93
C ASN A 215 8.71 -41.69 108.37
N GLU A 216 9.00 -40.55 107.74
CA GLU A 216 8.84 -39.22 108.36
C GLU A 216 9.42 -38.05 107.54
N LYS A 217 8.64 -36.96 107.59
CA LYS A 217 8.97 -35.51 107.61
C LYS A 217 8.90 -34.66 106.33
N LEU A 218 7.91 -33.77 106.42
CA LEU A 218 7.71 -32.47 105.77
C LEU A 218 8.94 -31.55 105.83
N ASP A 219 9.07 -30.71 104.80
CA ASP A 219 9.11 -29.23 104.85
C ASP A 219 8.94 -28.74 103.39
N ASP A 220 7.78 -28.24 102.98
CA ASP A 220 7.38 -26.81 102.89
C ASP A 220 8.44 -25.86 102.29
N VAL A 221 8.21 -25.39 101.05
CA VAL A 221 8.28 -23.96 100.66
C VAL A 221 7.37 -23.72 99.44
N SER A 222 6.54 -22.68 99.57
CA SER A 222 5.51 -22.17 98.66
C SER A 222 6.01 -21.28 97.49
N LEU A 223 5.13 -21.10 96.49
CA LEU A 223 4.84 -19.88 95.67
C LEU A 223 6.01 -19.21 94.90
N ASP A 224 5.89 -18.54 93.76
CA ASP A 224 4.84 -18.08 92.84
C ASP A 224 5.57 -17.41 91.64
N SER A 225 4.86 -17.28 90.52
CA SER A 225 4.81 -16.08 89.66
C SER A 225 4.93 -16.33 88.15
N SER A 226 3.80 -16.04 87.52
CA SER A 226 3.53 -15.59 86.16
C SER A 226 4.64 -14.75 85.50
N THR A 227 4.72 -14.78 84.16
CA THR A 227 4.83 -13.60 83.25
C THR A 227 4.89 -14.07 81.78
N GLU A 228 3.89 -13.72 80.96
CA GLU A 228 3.94 -12.79 79.80
C GLU A 228 4.43 -13.42 78.48
N PHE A 229 3.56 -13.58 77.48
CA PHE A 229 3.34 -12.62 76.37
C PHE A 229 4.61 -12.27 75.58
N MET A 230 4.67 -12.69 74.31
CA MET A 230 5.30 -11.87 73.27
C MET A 230 4.66 -12.13 71.90
N GLU A 231 3.95 -11.11 71.40
CA GLU A 231 3.75 -10.85 69.99
C GLU A 231 5.10 -10.58 69.32
N HIS A 232 5.35 -11.21 68.16
CA HIS A 232 5.71 -10.55 66.91
C HIS A 232 5.66 -11.53 65.73
#